data_AF-A0A660VXD2-F1
#
_entry.id   AF-A0A660VXD2-F1
#
_cell.length_a   1.000
_cell.length_b   1.000
_cell.length_c   1.000
_cell.angle_alpha   90.00
_cell.angle_beta   90.00
_cell.angle_gamma   90.00
#
_symmetry.space_group_name_H-M   'P 1'
#
loop_
_entity.id
_entity.type
_entity.pdbx_description
1 polymer ?
#
loop_
_entity_poly.entity_id
_entity_poly.type
_entity_poly.pdbx_seq_one_letter_code
_entity_poly.pdbx_strand_id
1 'polypeptide(L)'
;MKTTAGTSLALLLLALLGTLAAVSPCSAEKKEYYCNVCHNTGKVKTKLPEEYKNLPFKSSVVVEYKTGCCGLGWVPCPNKRCPKRAAAIEEFKRLTEPLKMWLRERRKAVEGKAFAKDPKLAKVRAMHAETDHFYLAGTFKKRVVKYLYKGMVKKKIYDPPHSLHLYARRIEDVYRRFLKLISWKGGDYRPHYTDKWLIMIWEKKEQQAAASFAFCNFTNEAGASVEAVLYTTWDDTDDLYLHHKIVNAIACLMTEDYGGVVERFPVWFKEAIAHWIEYDVFGELRIFNAGEVDFNPNCPTRKLKSAIKKELKKKRSRRIKPITEFMNHNIMDLTGWERIKGWSLVDWMLNGYGKNSVSRLILSFKKNYPETKNQVPSFREVFDGMHLDEIYEAWREWVLETYPDEEDD
;
A
#
# COMPACT_ATOMS: atom_id res chain seq x y z
N MET A 1 -80.21 31.73 25.03
CA MET A 1 -81.19 30.71 25.48
C MET A 1 -80.99 29.46 24.63
N LYS A 2 -81.10 28.29 25.28
CA LYS A 2 -81.24 26.92 24.74
C LYS A 2 -82.11 26.90 23.45
N THR A 3 -81.97 26.02 22.45
CA THR A 3 -81.87 24.55 22.45
C THR A 3 -81.52 24.01 21.05
N THR A 4 -81.08 22.75 21.05
CA THR A 4 -80.71 21.80 19.99
C THR A 4 -81.87 21.17 19.18
N ALA A 5 -81.45 20.44 18.11
CA ALA A 5 -82.10 19.34 17.35
C ALA A 5 -82.95 19.75 16.12
N GLY A 6 -82.92 19.10 14.96
CA GLY A 6 -82.23 17.90 14.45
C GLY A 6 -82.94 17.38 13.18
N THR A 7 -82.23 16.64 12.31
CA THR A 7 -82.72 15.69 11.26
C THR A 7 -83.56 16.27 10.09
N SER A 8 -83.55 15.80 8.84
CA SER A 8 -83.07 14.57 8.21
C SER A 8 -83.14 14.68 6.66
N LEU A 9 -82.22 14.00 5.97
CA LEU A 9 -82.52 13.06 4.86
C LEU A 9 -83.31 13.56 3.62
N ALA A 10 -82.69 14.30 2.68
CA ALA A 10 -83.31 14.52 1.36
C ALA A 10 -82.34 14.89 0.19
N LEU A 11 -81.06 14.52 0.24
CA LEU A 11 -80.08 15.00 -0.77
C LEU A 11 -79.10 13.93 -1.26
N LEU A 12 -79.60 12.71 -1.44
CA LEU A 12 -78.80 11.54 -1.83
C LEU A 12 -79.54 10.68 -2.86
N LEU A 13 -80.06 11.29 -3.95
CA LEU A 13 -80.71 10.54 -5.04
C LEU A 13 -80.92 11.35 -6.35
N LEU A 14 -79.94 12.17 -6.76
CA LEU A 14 -79.98 12.90 -8.04
C LEU A 14 -78.65 12.83 -8.83
N ALA A 15 -77.85 11.78 -8.62
CA ALA A 15 -76.55 11.60 -9.27
C ALA A 15 -76.46 10.30 -10.09
N LEU A 16 -77.52 9.91 -10.77
CA LEU A 16 -77.51 8.79 -11.71
C LEU A 16 -78.37 9.12 -12.92
N LEU A 17 -77.75 8.96 -14.11
CA LEU A 17 -78.32 9.00 -15.46
C LEU A 17 -78.20 10.36 -16.19
N GLY A 18 -77.03 10.56 -16.78
CA GLY A 18 -76.73 11.62 -17.73
C GLY A 18 -75.46 11.33 -18.52
N THR A 19 -75.39 10.16 -19.15
CA THR A 19 -74.41 9.84 -20.20
C THR A 19 -74.66 10.71 -21.44
N LEU A 20 -73.63 11.37 -21.98
CA LEU A 20 -73.29 11.32 -23.41
C LEU A 20 -71.97 12.09 -23.71
N ALA A 21 -70.98 11.31 -24.14
CA ALA A 21 -69.92 11.68 -25.09
C ALA A 21 -69.01 12.87 -24.78
N ALA A 22 -68.12 12.71 -23.79
CA ALA A 22 -66.76 13.23 -23.92
C ALA A 22 -65.89 12.07 -24.42
N VAL A 23 -65.63 12.04 -25.73
CA VAL A 23 -64.62 11.17 -26.31
C VAL A 23 -63.29 11.58 -25.68
N SER A 24 -62.83 10.81 -24.69
CA SER A 24 -61.43 10.88 -24.26
C SER A 24 -60.58 10.76 -25.53
N PRO A 25 -59.61 11.67 -25.78
CA PRO A 25 -58.59 11.34 -26.73
C PRO A 25 -57.96 10.06 -26.18
N CYS A 26 -58.05 8.97 -26.94
CA CYS A 26 -57.19 7.82 -26.74
C CYS A 26 -55.81 8.40 -26.47
N SER A 27 -55.37 8.30 -25.21
CA SER A 27 -53.97 8.38 -24.88
C SER A 27 -53.36 7.30 -25.76
N ALA A 28 -52.78 7.73 -26.88
CA ALA A 28 -51.82 6.92 -27.57
C ALA A 28 -50.80 6.61 -26.49
N GLU A 29 -50.88 5.41 -25.90
CA GLU A 29 -49.78 4.84 -25.16
C GLU A 29 -48.59 5.11 -26.07
N LYS A 30 -47.71 6.03 -25.65
CA LYS A 30 -46.45 6.22 -26.35
C LYS A 30 -45.84 4.84 -26.26
N LYS A 31 -45.92 4.05 -27.34
CA LYS A 31 -45.16 2.83 -27.52
C LYS A 31 -43.73 3.28 -27.29
N GLU A 32 -43.23 3.08 -26.08
CA GLU A 32 -41.84 3.36 -25.78
C GLU A 32 -41.09 2.46 -26.74
N TYR A 33 -40.50 3.06 -27.78
CA TYR A 33 -39.69 2.33 -28.72
C TYR A 33 -38.54 1.74 -27.92
N TYR A 34 -38.66 0.46 -27.57
CA TYR A 34 -37.62 -0.27 -26.87
C TYR A 34 -36.40 -0.30 -27.77
N CYS A 35 -35.33 0.36 -27.35
CA CYS A 35 -34.05 0.23 -28.02
C CYS A 35 -33.64 -1.24 -27.94
N ASN A 36 -33.60 -1.93 -29.06
CA ASN A 36 -33.19 -3.33 -29.17
C ASN A 36 -31.77 -3.63 -28.69
N VAL A 37 -30.95 -2.60 -28.42
CA VAL A 37 -29.56 -2.75 -27.96
C VAL A 37 -29.44 -2.64 -26.43
N CYS A 38 -30.12 -1.66 -25.81
CA CYS A 38 -29.99 -1.40 -24.37
C CYS A 38 -31.30 -1.54 -23.58
N HIS A 39 -32.39 -1.89 -24.28
CA HIS A 39 -33.73 -2.03 -23.72
C HIS A 39 -34.15 -0.80 -22.89
N ASN A 40 -33.92 0.40 -23.45
CA ASN A 40 -34.27 1.73 -22.88
C ASN A 40 -33.49 2.20 -21.65
N THR A 41 -32.42 1.51 -21.23
CA THR A 41 -31.56 2.02 -20.13
C THR A 41 -30.60 3.13 -20.57
N GLY A 42 -30.32 3.24 -21.87
CA GLY A 42 -29.25 4.09 -22.41
C GLY A 42 -27.84 3.56 -22.16
N LYS A 43 -27.70 2.47 -21.41
CA LYS A 43 -26.43 1.88 -20.96
C LYS A 43 -26.28 0.45 -21.49
N VAL A 44 -25.10 0.11 -21.98
CA VAL A 44 -24.80 -1.25 -22.45
C VAL A 44 -23.69 -1.80 -21.57
N LYS A 45 -23.94 -2.94 -20.92
CA LYS A 45 -22.94 -3.64 -20.10
C LYS A 45 -21.75 -4.03 -20.97
N THR A 46 -20.54 -3.82 -20.46
CA THR A 46 -19.31 -4.24 -21.14
C THR A 46 -18.84 -5.60 -20.63
N LYS A 47 -17.98 -6.26 -21.42
CA LYS A 47 -17.23 -7.44 -21.00
C LYS A 47 -15.99 -7.05 -20.18
N LEU A 48 -16.18 -6.20 -19.16
CA LEU A 48 -15.11 -5.87 -18.23
C LEU A 48 -14.85 -7.11 -17.34
N PRO A 49 -13.61 -7.61 -17.24
CA PRO A 49 -13.28 -8.72 -16.36
C PRO A 49 -13.64 -8.45 -14.91
N GLU A 50 -14.00 -9.49 -14.16
CA GLU A 50 -14.47 -9.37 -12.77
C GLU A 50 -13.38 -8.80 -11.85
N GLU A 51 -12.13 -9.18 -12.09
CA GLU A 51 -10.94 -8.69 -11.38
C GLU A 51 -10.75 -7.17 -11.47
N TYR A 52 -11.33 -6.51 -12.47
CA TYR A 52 -11.25 -5.06 -12.68
C TYR A 52 -12.49 -4.32 -12.19
N LYS A 53 -13.51 -5.06 -11.74
CA LYS A 53 -14.68 -4.47 -11.10
C LYS A 53 -14.36 -4.19 -9.63
N ASN A 54 -14.86 -3.07 -9.13
CA ASN A 54 -14.79 -2.71 -7.71
C ASN A 54 -13.35 -2.73 -7.13
N LEU A 55 -12.35 -2.33 -7.92
CA LEU A 55 -11.03 -2.10 -7.36
C LEU A 55 -11.13 -1.01 -6.28
N PRO A 56 -10.53 -1.20 -5.09
CA PRO A 56 -10.57 -0.21 -4.02
C PRO A 56 -9.62 0.98 -4.28
N PHE A 57 -9.12 1.12 -5.50
CA PHE A 57 -8.14 2.12 -5.91
C PHE A 57 -8.31 2.47 -7.39
N LYS A 58 -7.82 3.65 -7.80
CA LYS A 58 -7.80 4.03 -9.21
C LYS A 58 -6.70 3.24 -9.93
N SER A 59 -6.93 2.88 -11.19
CA SER A 59 -5.93 2.16 -12.00
C SER A 59 -5.97 2.57 -13.47
N SER A 60 -4.80 2.91 -14.02
CA SER A 60 -4.66 3.24 -15.45
C SER A 60 -5.06 2.08 -16.35
N VAL A 61 -4.80 0.84 -15.93
CA VAL A 61 -5.20 -0.39 -16.63
C VAL A 61 -6.70 -0.40 -16.88
N VAL A 62 -7.47 -0.04 -15.86
CA VAL A 62 -8.93 -0.08 -15.91
C VAL A 62 -9.49 1.11 -16.69
N VAL A 63 -8.89 2.30 -16.51
CA VAL A 63 -9.23 3.50 -17.28
C VAL A 63 -9.03 3.28 -18.78
N GLU A 64 -7.97 2.59 -19.17
CA GLU A 64 -7.57 2.37 -20.56
C GLU A 64 -7.98 1.01 -21.11
N TYR A 65 -8.76 0.24 -20.34
CA TYR A 65 -9.12 -1.11 -20.76
C TYR A 65 -9.89 -1.09 -22.08
N LYS A 66 -9.64 -2.08 -22.95
CA LYS A 66 -10.15 -2.17 -24.34
C LYS A 66 -11.66 -1.99 -24.52
N THR A 67 -12.46 -2.22 -23.48
CA THR A 67 -13.91 -1.99 -23.50
C THR A 67 -14.31 -0.51 -23.54
N GLY A 68 -13.38 0.40 -23.21
CA GLY A 68 -13.63 1.83 -23.17
C GLY A 68 -14.51 2.31 -22.02
N CYS A 69 -14.93 1.44 -21.08
CA CYS A 69 -15.82 1.80 -19.97
C CYS A 69 -15.14 2.50 -18.80
N CYS A 70 -13.81 2.64 -18.82
CA CYS A 70 -13.00 3.21 -17.74
C CYS A 70 -13.30 2.62 -16.33
N GLY A 71 -13.67 1.34 -16.25
CA GLY A 71 -14.00 0.66 -14.99
C GLY A 71 -15.46 0.69 -14.57
N LEU A 72 -16.32 1.42 -15.29
CA LEU A 72 -17.75 1.51 -14.94
C LEU A 72 -18.53 0.22 -15.22
N GLY A 73 -17.99 -0.69 -16.02
CA GLY A 73 -18.69 -1.93 -16.43
C GLY A 73 -19.82 -1.70 -17.44
N TRP A 74 -19.99 -0.48 -17.93
CA TRP A 74 -20.96 -0.12 -18.97
C TRP A 74 -20.45 1.03 -19.85
N VAL A 75 -21.01 1.17 -21.04
CA VAL A 75 -20.79 2.28 -21.97
C VAL A 75 -22.14 2.82 -22.47
N PRO A 76 -22.21 4.08 -22.94
CA PRO A 76 -23.42 4.61 -23.55
C PRO A 76 -23.86 3.77 -24.74
N CYS A 77 -25.17 3.65 -24.95
CA CYS A 77 -25.73 2.87 -26.03
C CYS A 77 -25.16 3.34 -27.40
N PRO A 78 -24.64 2.41 -28.24
CA PRO A 78 -24.11 2.78 -29.55
C PRO A 78 -25.22 3.19 -30.53
N ASN A 79 -26.47 2.79 -30.29
CA ASN A 79 -27.59 3.15 -31.14
C ASN A 79 -27.96 4.63 -30.96
N LYS A 80 -27.69 5.44 -31.98
CA LYS A 80 -27.95 6.89 -32.00
C LYS A 80 -29.44 7.25 -31.80
N ARG A 81 -30.37 6.34 -32.11
CA ARG A 81 -31.82 6.51 -31.94
C ARG A 81 -32.31 6.16 -30.53
N CYS A 82 -31.44 5.69 -29.63
CA CYS A 82 -31.83 5.35 -28.27
C CYS A 82 -32.27 6.61 -27.49
N PRO A 83 -33.51 6.67 -26.97
CA PRO A 83 -34.06 7.86 -26.33
C PRO A 83 -33.31 8.27 -25.05
N LYS A 84 -32.69 7.30 -24.35
CA LYS A 84 -31.95 7.53 -23.10
C LYS A 84 -30.44 7.68 -23.30
N ARG A 85 -29.96 7.71 -24.55
CA ARG A 85 -28.53 7.77 -24.88
C ARG A 85 -27.88 9.08 -24.47
N ALA A 86 -28.55 10.21 -24.68
CA ALA A 86 -28.00 11.53 -24.35
C ALA A 86 -27.68 11.65 -22.84
N ALA A 87 -28.64 11.28 -21.99
CA ALA A 87 -28.44 11.24 -20.54
C ALA A 87 -27.31 10.28 -20.13
N ALA A 88 -27.26 9.08 -20.72
CA ALA A 88 -26.20 8.12 -20.45
C ALA A 88 -24.81 8.62 -20.90
N ILE A 89 -24.70 9.39 -21.98
CA ILE A 89 -23.44 10.01 -22.42
C ILE A 89 -22.97 11.04 -21.40
N GLU A 90 -23.86 11.92 -20.95
CA GLU A 90 -23.52 12.95 -19.97
C GLU A 90 -23.12 12.33 -18.62
N GLU A 91 -23.85 11.32 -18.16
CA GLU A 91 -23.46 10.56 -16.97
C GLU A 91 -22.10 9.86 -17.15
N PHE A 92 -21.88 9.22 -18.30
CA PHE A 92 -20.63 8.54 -18.59
C PHE A 92 -19.44 9.51 -18.63
N LYS A 93 -19.59 10.67 -19.27
CA LYS A 93 -18.56 11.73 -19.26
C LYS A 93 -18.28 12.21 -17.84
N ARG A 94 -19.32 12.53 -17.07
CA ARG A 94 -19.21 12.99 -15.68
C ARG A 94 -18.42 12.02 -14.81
N LEU A 95 -18.63 10.71 -15.00
CA LEU A 95 -17.95 9.66 -14.24
C LEU A 95 -16.54 9.36 -14.75
N THR A 96 -16.30 9.41 -16.07
CA THR A 96 -15.02 8.98 -16.67
C THR A 96 -14.00 10.10 -16.86
N GLU A 97 -14.43 11.35 -17.02
CA GLU A 97 -13.49 12.44 -17.30
C GLU A 97 -12.56 12.77 -16.12
N PRO A 98 -13.00 12.74 -14.85
CA PRO A 98 -12.08 12.85 -13.71
C PRO A 98 -11.02 11.75 -13.69
N LEU A 99 -11.37 10.51 -14.07
CA LEU A 99 -10.41 9.39 -14.14
C LEU A 99 -9.39 9.58 -15.29
N LYS A 100 -9.84 10.11 -16.43
CA LYS A 100 -8.95 10.41 -17.55
C LYS A 100 -8.03 11.59 -17.24
N MET A 101 -8.53 12.64 -16.60
CA MET A 101 -7.73 13.77 -16.11
C MET A 101 -6.66 13.29 -15.14
N TRP A 102 -7.06 12.53 -14.13
CA TRP A 102 -6.15 11.89 -13.18
C TRP A 102 -5.01 11.15 -13.89
N LEU A 103 -5.34 10.29 -14.87
CA LEU A 103 -4.31 9.54 -15.59
C LEU A 103 -3.38 10.46 -16.39
N ARG A 104 -3.90 11.48 -17.06
CA ARG A 104 -3.08 12.47 -17.80
C ARG A 104 -2.10 13.19 -16.88
N GLU A 105 -2.57 13.63 -15.71
CA GLU A 105 -1.74 14.29 -14.70
C GLU A 105 -0.67 13.35 -14.16
N ARG A 106 -1.02 12.09 -13.88
CA ARG A 106 -0.05 11.11 -13.39
C ARG A 106 1.04 10.81 -14.40
N ARG A 107 0.70 10.66 -15.68
CA ARG A 107 1.69 10.50 -16.75
C ARG A 107 2.61 11.70 -16.87
N LYS A 108 2.06 12.91 -16.85
CA LYS A 108 2.87 14.13 -16.89
C LYS A 108 3.85 14.19 -15.71
N ALA A 109 3.38 13.86 -14.51
CA ALA A 109 4.18 13.92 -13.29
C ALA A 109 5.27 12.84 -13.20
N VAL A 110 5.06 11.65 -13.79
CA VAL A 110 6.05 10.56 -13.75
C VAL A 110 6.79 10.41 -15.07
N GLU A 111 6.10 10.04 -16.14
CA GLU A 111 6.70 9.77 -17.45
C GLU A 111 7.26 11.06 -18.07
N GLY A 112 6.50 12.15 -17.97
CA GLY A 112 6.94 13.47 -18.45
C GLY A 112 8.19 13.98 -17.73
N LYS A 113 8.33 13.67 -16.44
CA LYS A 113 9.50 14.06 -15.63
C LYS A 113 10.70 13.15 -15.87
N ALA A 114 10.49 11.83 -15.84
CA ALA A 114 11.56 10.84 -15.89
C ALA A 114 12.08 10.53 -17.30
N PHE A 115 11.21 10.53 -18.31
CA PHE A 115 11.54 9.92 -19.61
C PHE A 115 11.44 10.86 -20.81
N ALA A 116 10.77 12.01 -20.70
CA ALA A 116 10.51 12.88 -21.85
C ALA A 116 11.79 13.42 -22.53
N LYS A 117 12.89 13.56 -21.78
CA LYS A 117 14.16 14.09 -22.30
C LYS A 117 15.03 13.05 -22.99
N ASP A 118 14.81 11.75 -22.75
CA ASP A 118 15.59 10.68 -23.35
C ASP A 118 14.80 10.04 -24.50
N PRO A 119 15.21 10.22 -25.78
CA PRO A 119 14.53 9.63 -26.93
C PRO A 119 14.37 8.10 -26.86
N LYS A 120 15.28 7.39 -26.17
CA LYS A 120 15.21 5.93 -25.99
C LYS A 120 14.11 5.53 -25.00
N LEU A 121 13.81 6.39 -24.05
CA LEU A 121 12.81 6.15 -23.00
C LEU A 121 11.50 6.91 -23.23
N ALA A 122 11.43 7.83 -24.20
CA ALA A 122 10.23 8.63 -24.50
C ALA A 122 8.97 7.80 -24.83
N LYS A 123 9.14 6.53 -25.22
CA LYS A 123 8.03 5.60 -25.50
C LYS A 123 7.60 4.77 -24.28
N VAL A 124 8.29 4.89 -23.15
CA VAL A 124 7.93 4.19 -21.91
C VAL A 124 6.57 4.68 -21.45
N ARG A 125 5.63 3.75 -21.33
CA ARG A 125 4.27 4.03 -20.86
C ARG A 125 4.05 3.27 -19.56
N ALA A 126 4.16 3.98 -18.44
CA ALA A 126 3.98 3.37 -17.13
C ALA A 126 2.49 3.06 -16.89
N MET A 127 2.25 1.98 -16.16
CA MET A 127 0.98 1.75 -15.51
C MET A 127 0.96 2.48 -14.17
N HIS A 128 -0.22 2.98 -13.78
CA HIS A 128 -0.40 3.76 -12.56
C HIS A 128 -1.55 3.18 -11.73
N ALA A 129 -1.36 3.17 -10.42
CA ALA A 129 -2.42 2.96 -9.44
C ALA A 129 -2.35 4.04 -8.36
N GLU A 130 -3.49 4.43 -7.83
CA GLU A 130 -3.59 5.33 -6.68
C GLU A 130 -4.49 4.68 -5.64
N THR A 131 -3.87 4.21 -4.57
CA THR A 131 -4.52 3.65 -3.38
C THR A 131 -4.84 4.75 -2.39
N ASP A 132 -5.31 4.39 -1.20
CA ASP A 132 -5.59 5.38 -0.17
C ASP A 132 -4.31 6.14 0.20
N HIS A 133 -3.19 5.46 0.44
CA HIS A 133 -1.96 6.10 0.96
C HIS A 133 -0.81 6.19 -0.04
N PHE A 134 -0.91 5.54 -1.22
CA PHE A 134 0.20 5.44 -2.16
C PHE A 134 -0.20 5.81 -3.60
N TYR A 135 0.75 6.45 -4.29
CA TYR A 135 0.86 6.43 -5.74
C TYR A 135 1.82 5.30 -6.14
N LEU A 136 1.38 4.40 -6.99
CA LEU A 136 2.21 3.34 -7.56
C LEU A 136 2.33 3.55 -9.07
N ALA A 137 3.56 3.65 -9.58
CA ALA A 137 3.83 3.75 -11.01
C ALA A 137 4.86 2.70 -11.44
N GLY A 138 4.75 2.19 -12.66
CA GLY A 138 5.75 1.23 -13.11
C GLY A 138 5.50 0.56 -14.44
N THR A 139 6.53 -0.13 -14.89
CA THR A 139 6.49 -1.10 -15.99
C THR A 139 6.70 -2.47 -15.36
N PHE A 140 5.63 -3.25 -15.23
CA PHE A 140 5.68 -4.53 -14.53
C PHE A 140 5.95 -5.67 -15.51
N LYS A 141 6.63 -6.73 -15.06
CA LYS A 141 6.73 -7.98 -15.81
C LYS A 141 5.56 -8.91 -15.52
N LYS A 142 5.38 -9.89 -16.42
CA LYS A 142 4.62 -11.10 -16.12
C LYS A 142 5.35 -11.86 -15.00
N ARG A 143 4.61 -12.31 -13.98
CA ARG A 143 5.18 -12.95 -12.79
C ARG A 143 4.52 -14.28 -12.47
N VAL A 144 5.28 -15.14 -11.83
CA VAL A 144 4.78 -16.37 -11.21
C VAL A 144 4.78 -16.17 -9.70
N VAL A 145 3.58 -16.04 -9.13
CA VAL A 145 3.38 -15.92 -7.69
C VAL A 145 3.19 -17.32 -7.11
N LYS A 146 4.00 -17.67 -6.12
CA LYS A 146 3.85 -18.90 -5.34
C LYS A 146 3.04 -18.58 -4.09
N TYR A 147 2.06 -19.42 -3.76
CA TYR A 147 1.25 -19.26 -2.54
C TYR A 147 0.89 -20.63 -1.96
N LEU A 148 0.67 -20.68 -0.64
CA LEU A 148 0.26 -21.91 0.03
C LEU A 148 -1.27 -22.04 -0.03
N TYR A 149 -1.76 -23.21 -0.43
CA TYR A 149 -3.18 -23.54 -0.41
C TYR A 149 -3.37 -24.97 0.08
N LYS A 150 -4.02 -25.14 1.23
CA LYS A 150 -4.24 -26.44 1.89
C LYS A 150 -2.94 -27.25 2.02
N GLY A 151 -1.88 -26.62 2.52
CA GLY A 151 -0.57 -27.26 2.70
C GLY A 151 0.26 -27.48 1.43
N MET A 152 -0.27 -27.16 0.24
CA MET A 152 0.45 -27.31 -1.03
C MET A 152 0.88 -25.96 -1.59
N VAL A 153 2.09 -25.89 -2.14
CA VAL A 153 2.56 -24.72 -2.90
C VAL A 153 1.89 -24.71 -4.27
N LYS A 154 1.05 -23.71 -4.52
CA LYS A 154 0.42 -23.44 -5.83
C LYS A 154 1.14 -22.28 -6.52
N LYS A 155 1.02 -22.24 -7.84
CA LYS A 155 1.57 -21.17 -8.69
C LYS A 155 0.42 -20.48 -9.41
N LYS A 156 0.44 -19.15 -9.44
CA LYS A 156 -0.47 -18.34 -10.27
C LYS A 156 0.35 -17.37 -11.08
N ILE A 157 0.03 -17.27 -12.35
CA ILE A 157 0.68 -16.35 -13.27
C ILE A 157 -0.11 -15.04 -13.26
N TYR A 158 0.59 -13.94 -13.02
CA TYR A 158 0.08 -12.58 -13.09
C TYR A 158 0.66 -11.92 -14.33
N ASP A 159 -0.18 -11.37 -15.19
CA ASP A 159 0.27 -10.48 -16.25
C ASP A 159 0.66 -9.11 -15.66
N PRO A 160 1.31 -8.20 -16.42
CA PRO A 160 1.72 -6.90 -15.89
C PRO A 160 0.60 -6.08 -15.23
N PRO A 161 -0.62 -5.97 -15.81
CA PRO A 161 -1.75 -5.34 -15.13
C PRO A 161 -2.09 -5.95 -13.77
N HIS A 162 -2.16 -7.27 -13.67
CA HIS A 162 -2.48 -7.94 -12.42
C HIS A 162 -1.32 -7.81 -11.40
N SER A 163 -0.07 -7.77 -11.86
CA SER A 163 1.09 -7.49 -11.00
C SER A 163 0.99 -6.11 -10.37
N LEU A 164 0.61 -5.06 -11.12
CA LEU A 164 0.35 -3.72 -10.57
C LEU A 164 -0.69 -3.78 -9.45
N HIS A 165 -1.84 -4.43 -9.71
CA HIS A 165 -2.92 -4.52 -8.73
C HIS A 165 -2.53 -5.32 -7.49
N LEU A 166 -1.73 -6.36 -7.66
CA LEU A 166 -1.17 -7.14 -6.55
C LEU A 166 -0.29 -6.28 -5.65
N TYR A 167 0.65 -5.52 -6.22
CA TYR A 167 1.52 -4.64 -5.43
C TYR A 167 0.76 -3.47 -4.81
N ALA A 168 -0.22 -2.89 -5.51
CA ALA A 168 -1.09 -1.85 -4.94
C ALA A 168 -1.81 -2.32 -3.66
N ARG A 169 -2.21 -3.60 -3.58
CA ARG A 169 -2.80 -4.16 -2.35
C ARG A 169 -1.76 -4.44 -1.28
N ARG A 170 -0.64 -5.05 -1.67
CA ARG A 170 0.44 -5.43 -0.75
C ARG A 170 1.03 -4.22 -0.01
N ILE A 171 1.22 -3.08 -0.68
CA ILE A 171 1.76 -1.87 -0.02
C ILE A 171 0.81 -1.31 1.04
N GLU A 172 -0.51 -1.43 0.85
CA GLU A 172 -1.51 -1.06 1.86
C GLU A 172 -1.50 -2.01 3.07
N ASP A 173 -1.20 -3.29 2.85
CA ASP A 173 -1.00 -4.25 3.95
C ASP A 173 0.21 -3.87 4.81
N VAL A 174 1.30 -3.44 4.17
CA VAL A 174 2.51 -2.94 4.86
C VAL A 174 2.20 -1.69 5.68
N TYR A 175 1.45 -0.74 5.13
CA TYR A 175 1.01 0.46 5.86
C TYR A 175 0.24 0.11 7.13
N ARG A 176 -0.73 -0.81 7.06
CA ARG A 176 -1.51 -1.24 8.24
C ARG A 176 -0.65 -1.87 9.32
N ARG A 177 0.37 -2.65 8.94
CA ARG A 177 1.34 -3.24 9.88
C ARG A 177 2.21 -2.17 10.53
N PHE A 178 2.65 -1.17 9.77
CA PHE A 178 3.38 -0.04 10.30
C PHE A 178 2.57 0.73 11.33
N LEU A 179 1.30 1.09 11.05
CA LEU A 179 0.45 1.78 12.02
C LEU A 179 0.26 0.99 13.32
N LYS A 180 0.13 -0.34 13.22
CA LYS A 180 0.06 -1.22 14.37
C LYS A 180 1.36 -1.19 15.18
N LEU A 181 2.51 -1.25 14.51
CA LEU A 181 3.84 -1.21 15.16
C LEU A 181 4.06 0.10 15.92
N ILE A 182 3.69 1.25 15.34
CA ILE A 182 3.80 2.55 16.03
C ILE A 182 2.61 2.86 16.94
N SER A 183 1.66 1.93 17.11
CA SER A 183 0.45 2.11 17.91
C SER A 183 -0.29 3.42 17.58
N TRP A 184 -0.36 3.77 16.30
CA TRP A 184 -0.95 5.03 15.84
C TRP A 184 -2.44 5.09 16.16
N LYS A 185 -2.88 6.19 16.79
CA LYS A 185 -4.28 6.46 17.14
C LYS A 185 -4.85 7.71 16.46
N GLY A 186 -4.02 8.46 15.73
CA GLY A 186 -4.37 9.76 15.16
C GLY A 186 -5.26 9.72 13.91
N GLY A 187 -5.96 8.61 13.66
CA GLY A 187 -6.75 8.41 12.44
C GLY A 187 -5.88 8.04 11.24
N ASP A 188 -6.15 8.66 10.10
CA ASP A 188 -5.45 8.40 8.83
C ASP A 188 -4.06 9.09 8.82
N TYR A 189 -3.00 8.29 8.86
CA TYR A 189 -1.62 8.79 8.82
C TYR A 189 -1.18 9.06 7.38
N ARG A 190 -0.72 10.28 7.12
CA ARG A 190 -0.28 10.78 5.81
C ARG A 190 1.18 11.24 5.84
N PRO A 191 1.91 11.17 4.72
CA PRO A 191 3.26 11.72 4.65
C PRO A 191 3.29 13.21 4.96
N HIS A 192 4.39 13.71 5.52
CA HIS A 192 4.47 15.10 5.97
C HIS A 192 4.55 16.11 4.82
N TYR A 193 5.14 15.71 3.70
CA TYR A 193 5.49 16.62 2.59
C TYR A 193 4.64 16.40 1.34
N THR A 194 3.84 15.35 1.30
CA THR A 194 2.98 14.98 0.18
C THR A 194 1.66 14.42 0.68
N ASP A 195 0.66 14.33 -0.19
CA ASP A 195 -0.61 13.67 0.17
C ASP A 195 -0.46 12.14 0.29
N LYS A 196 0.45 11.55 -0.50
CA LYS A 196 0.70 10.11 -0.58
C LYS A 196 2.17 9.82 -0.86
N TRP A 197 2.63 8.63 -0.46
CA TRP A 197 3.96 8.13 -0.82
C TRP A 197 4.00 7.69 -2.28
N LEU A 198 5.12 7.89 -2.97
CA LEU A 198 5.31 7.50 -4.37
C LEU A 198 6.22 6.27 -4.48
N ILE A 199 5.67 5.17 -4.97
CA ILE A 199 6.37 3.91 -5.20
C ILE A 199 6.51 3.70 -6.71
N MET A 200 7.74 3.47 -7.18
CA MET A 200 8.06 3.26 -8.59
C MET A 200 8.77 1.93 -8.80
N ILE A 201 8.22 1.08 -9.69
CA ILE A 201 8.75 -0.26 -9.98
C ILE A 201 8.93 -0.40 -11.49
N TRP A 202 10.17 -0.55 -11.94
CA TRP A 202 10.51 -0.53 -13.36
C TRP A 202 10.93 -1.89 -13.89
N GLU A 203 10.56 -2.21 -15.12
CA GLU A 203 10.92 -3.46 -15.77
C GLU A 203 12.44 -3.55 -16.02
N LYS A 204 13.05 -2.40 -16.32
CA LYS A 204 14.43 -2.29 -16.81
C LYS A 204 15.26 -1.36 -15.93
N LYS A 205 16.55 -1.68 -15.81
CA LYS A 205 17.53 -0.89 -15.02
C LYS A 205 17.62 0.55 -15.53
N GLU A 206 17.59 0.77 -16.84
CA GLU A 206 17.72 2.11 -17.43
C GLU A 206 16.52 3.01 -17.10
N GLN A 207 15.31 2.42 -17.01
CA GLN A 207 14.10 3.13 -16.60
C GLN A 207 14.20 3.56 -15.13
N GLN A 208 14.69 2.68 -14.26
CA GLN A 208 14.91 3.01 -12.86
C GLN A 208 15.99 4.07 -12.69
N ALA A 209 17.10 3.99 -13.44
CA ALA A 209 18.18 4.97 -13.36
C ALA A 209 17.69 6.37 -13.76
N ALA A 210 16.94 6.46 -14.87
CA ALA A 210 16.34 7.73 -15.32
C ALA A 210 15.32 8.28 -14.31
N ALA A 211 14.47 7.43 -13.75
CA ALA A 211 13.52 7.84 -12.70
C ALA A 211 14.24 8.30 -11.43
N SER A 212 15.28 7.59 -10.98
CA SER A 212 16.05 7.96 -9.78
C SER A 212 16.75 9.31 -9.96
N PHE A 213 17.37 9.53 -11.11
CA PHE A 213 17.98 10.82 -11.43
C PHE A 213 16.93 11.95 -11.44
N ALA A 214 15.81 11.74 -12.13
CA ALA A 214 14.78 12.77 -12.27
C ALA A 214 14.07 13.13 -10.95
N PHE A 215 13.97 12.17 -10.03
CA PHE A 215 13.23 12.36 -8.78
C PHE A 215 14.10 12.64 -7.57
N CYS A 216 15.26 12.00 -7.47
CA CYS A 216 16.13 12.08 -6.29
C CYS A 216 17.46 12.80 -6.57
N ASN A 217 17.67 13.28 -7.80
CA ASN A 217 18.96 13.85 -8.25
C ASN A 217 20.16 12.91 -7.99
N PHE A 218 19.92 11.60 -7.99
CA PHE A 218 20.92 10.59 -7.65
C PHE A 218 20.81 9.39 -8.58
N THR A 219 21.95 8.83 -8.98
CA THR A 219 22.03 7.59 -9.77
C THR A 219 22.79 6.55 -8.97
N ASN A 220 22.13 5.89 -8.02
CA ASN A 220 22.76 4.73 -7.38
C ASN A 220 22.59 3.49 -8.25
N GLU A 221 23.66 2.74 -8.45
CA GLU A 221 23.58 1.41 -9.06
C GLU A 221 22.91 0.38 -8.13
N ALA A 222 22.80 0.67 -6.82
CA ALA A 222 22.24 -0.23 -5.81
C ALA A 222 20.70 -0.45 -5.89
N GLY A 223 20.05 0.00 -6.97
CA GLY A 223 18.68 -0.42 -7.30
C GLY A 223 17.57 0.03 -6.36
N ALA A 224 17.83 1.06 -5.56
CA ALA A 224 16.83 1.80 -4.81
C ALA A 224 17.29 3.24 -4.58
N SER A 225 16.39 4.21 -4.72
CA SER A 225 16.54 5.53 -4.10
C SER A 225 15.35 5.75 -3.17
N VAL A 226 15.66 6.09 -1.93
CA VAL A 226 14.66 6.42 -0.90
C VAL A 226 14.84 7.90 -0.57
N GLU A 227 13.82 8.69 -0.86
CA GLU A 227 13.58 9.95 -0.16
C GLU A 227 12.40 9.72 0.80
N ALA A 228 12.19 10.60 1.78
CA ALA A 228 11.14 10.43 2.81
C ALA A 228 9.74 10.09 2.23
N VAL A 229 9.47 10.48 0.98
CA VAL A 229 8.19 10.27 0.31
C VAL A 229 8.25 9.42 -0.95
N LEU A 230 9.42 8.88 -1.33
CA LEU A 230 9.61 8.22 -2.62
C LEU A 230 10.52 6.99 -2.55
N TYR A 231 10.09 5.91 -3.21
CA TYR A 231 10.91 4.73 -3.46
C TYR A 231 10.90 4.36 -4.95
N THR A 232 12.06 4.01 -5.51
CA THR A 232 12.18 3.59 -6.92
C THR A 232 13.14 2.42 -7.11
N THR A 233 12.67 1.31 -7.68
CA THR A 233 13.46 0.09 -7.96
C THR A 233 13.21 -0.43 -9.37
N TRP A 234 14.08 -1.29 -9.88
CA TRP A 234 13.76 -2.15 -11.01
C TRP A 234 13.46 -3.58 -10.57
N ASP A 235 12.90 -4.34 -11.49
CA ASP A 235 12.40 -5.70 -11.37
C ASP A 235 13.38 -6.70 -12.02
N ASP A 236 14.37 -7.18 -11.29
CA ASP A 236 15.37 -8.16 -11.75
C ASP A 236 15.17 -9.58 -11.21
N THR A 237 14.18 -9.77 -10.35
CA THR A 237 14.09 -10.94 -9.48
C THR A 237 12.70 -11.58 -9.55
N ASP A 238 12.51 -12.70 -8.84
CA ASP A 238 11.19 -13.32 -8.75
C ASP A 238 10.20 -12.47 -7.92
N ASP A 239 8.90 -12.83 -7.95
CA ASP A 239 7.86 -12.08 -7.22
C ASP A 239 8.15 -11.97 -5.72
N LEU A 240 8.64 -13.06 -5.12
CA LEU A 240 8.86 -13.12 -3.68
C LEU A 240 9.98 -12.16 -3.30
N TYR A 241 11.11 -12.22 -3.99
CA TYR A 241 12.25 -11.37 -3.72
C TYR A 241 11.93 -9.88 -3.90
N LEU A 242 11.25 -9.52 -5.00
CA LEU A 242 10.82 -8.14 -5.19
C LEU A 242 9.83 -7.69 -4.10
N HIS A 243 8.93 -8.58 -3.66
CA HIS A 243 7.99 -8.24 -2.60
C HIS A 243 8.71 -7.98 -1.27
N HIS A 244 9.68 -8.83 -0.89
CA HIS A 244 10.55 -8.57 0.26
C HIS A 244 11.25 -7.20 0.16
N LYS A 245 11.85 -6.89 -1.00
CA LYS A 245 12.52 -5.61 -1.26
C LYS A 245 11.59 -4.41 -1.08
N ILE A 246 10.36 -4.51 -1.61
CA ILE A 246 9.34 -3.44 -1.51
C ILE A 246 8.87 -3.28 -0.06
N VAL A 247 8.59 -4.37 0.65
CA VAL A 247 8.14 -4.33 2.05
C VAL A 247 9.18 -3.65 2.93
N ASN A 248 10.43 -4.08 2.82
CA ASN A 248 11.54 -3.50 3.58
C ASN A 248 11.71 -2.01 3.27
N ALA A 249 11.76 -1.64 1.98
CA ALA A 249 11.97 -0.26 1.59
C ALA A 249 10.83 0.68 2.01
N ILE A 250 9.56 0.25 1.87
CA ILE A 250 8.40 1.04 2.29
C ILE A 250 8.37 1.20 3.81
N ALA A 251 8.74 0.16 4.57
CA ALA A 251 8.86 0.25 6.02
C ALA A 251 9.94 1.25 6.45
N CYS A 252 11.12 1.25 5.81
CA CYS A 252 12.16 2.26 6.02
C CYS A 252 11.64 3.67 5.75
N LEU A 253 10.97 3.86 4.61
CA LEU A 253 10.43 5.14 4.16
C LEU A 253 9.36 5.70 5.11
N MET A 254 8.40 4.89 5.54
CA MET A 254 7.38 5.34 6.52
C MET A 254 7.99 5.64 7.89
N THR A 255 9.01 4.87 8.30
CA THR A 255 9.73 5.12 9.56
C THR A 255 10.44 6.47 9.52
N GLU A 256 11.18 6.75 8.44
CA GLU A 256 11.87 8.03 8.23
C GLU A 256 10.90 9.21 8.18
N ASP A 257 9.80 9.08 7.43
CA ASP A 257 8.76 10.11 7.36
C ASP A 257 8.11 10.36 8.73
N TYR A 258 7.79 9.33 9.51
CA TYR A 258 7.25 9.50 10.87
C TYR A 258 8.22 10.24 11.81
N GLY A 259 9.53 10.04 11.61
CA GLY A 259 10.59 10.83 12.25
C GLY A 259 10.67 12.29 11.82
N GLY A 260 10.01 12.66 10.74
CA GLY A 260 9.88 14.02 10.25
C GLY A 260 11.00 14.51 9.32
N VAL A 261 12.11 13.79 9.12
CA VAL A 261 13.15 14.04 8.07
C VAL A 261 13.99 12.77 7.85
N VAL A 262 14.49 12.57 6.62
CA VAL A 262 15.49 11.54 6.25
C VAL A 262 16.75 11.63 7.14
N GLU A 263 17.37 10.49 7.45
CA GLU A 263 18.62 10.36 8.23
C GLU A 263 18.57 10.79 9.72
N ARG A 264 17.37 10.89 10.29
CA ARG A 264 17.16 11.21 11.72
C ARG A 264 17.11 10.01 12.65
N PHE A 265 17.41 8.81 12.15
CA PHE A 265 17.44 7.60 12.97
C PHE A 265 18.77 6.87 12.86
N PRO A 266 19.18 6.15 13.92
CA PRO A 266 20.25 5.18 13.83
C PRO A 266 19.94 4.14 12.75
N VAL A 267 20.95 3.81 11.92
CA VAL A 267 20.78 2.89 10.80
C VAL A 267 20.24 1.54 11.27
N TRP A 268 20.82 0.97 12.33
CA TRP A 268 20.38 -0.32 12.87
C TRP A 268 18.89 -0.32 13.25
N PHE A 269 18.37 0.79 13.74
CA PHE A 269 16.99 0.88 14.23
C PHE A 269 16.00 0.94 13.07
N LYS A 270 16.32 1.71 12.03
CA LYS A 270 15.54 1.76 10.80
C LYS A 270 15.46 0.38 10.15
N GLU A 271 16.60 -0.28 9.99
CA GLU A 271 16.70 -1.64 9.45
C GLU A 271 15.92 -2.65 10.31
N ALA A 272 16.00 -2.52 11.63
CA ALA A 272 15.28 -3.39 12.56
C ALA A 272 13.75 -3.30 12.40
N ILE A 273 13.19 -2.09 12.26
CA ILE A 273 11.75 -1.89 12.01
C ILE A 273 11.36 -2.52 10.67
N ALA A 274 12.15 -2.28 9.62
CA ALA A 274 11.88 -2.82 8.30
C ALA A 274 11.89 -4.34 8.28
N HIS A 275 12.90 -4.97 8.90
CA HIS A 275 12.95 -6.42 9.04
C HIS A 275 11.86 -6.98 9.94
N TRP A 276 11.39 -6.23 10.94
CA TRP A 276 10.27 -6.68 11.78
C TRP A 276 8.99 -6.77 10.97
N ILE A 277 8.68 -5.74 10.17
CA ILE A 277 7.52 -5.74 9.28
C ILE A 277 7.66 -6.81 8.20
N GLU A 278 8.85 -6.97 7.63
CA GLU A 278 9.15 -8.04 6.67
C GLU A 278 8.86 -9.43 7.26
N TYR A 279 9.37 -9.71 8.45
CA TYR A 279 9.13 -10.99 9.11
C TYR A 279 7.65 -11.21 9.46
N ASP A 280 6.93 -10.16 9.87
CA ASP A 280 5.47 -10.21 10.12
C ASP A 280 4.64 -10.45 8.84
N VAL A 281 5.17 -10.09 7.67
CA VAL A 281 4.55 -10.37 6.36
C VAL A 281 4.86 -11.79 5.88
N PHE A 282 6.10 -12.26 6.02
CA PHE A 282 6.58 -13.46 5.33
C PHE A 282 6.90 -14.66 6.23
N GLY A 283 7.08 -14.45 7.54
CA GLY A 283 7.68 -15.44 8.44
C GLY A 283 9.17 -15.70 8.17
N GLU A 284 9.76 -14.91 7.28
CA GLU A 284 11.20 -14.90 6.99
C GLU A 284 11.65 -13.46 6.70
N LEU A 285 12.92 -13.16 6.94
CA LEU A 285 13.53 -11.91 6.50
C LEU A 285 14.53 -12.17 5.37
N ARG A 286 14.71 -11.18 4.50
CA ARG A 286 15.80 -11.14 3.53
C ARG A 286 16.64 -9.93 3.89
N ILE A 287 17.88 -10.18 4.31
CA ILE A 287 18.80 -9.09 4.61
C ILE A 287 19.25 -8.51 3.27
N PHE A 288 18.67 -7.37 2.89
CA PHE A 288 19.15 -6.52 1.82
C PHE A 288 20.02 -5.46 2.46
N ASN A 289 21.35 -5.56 2.39
CA ASN A 289 22.18 -4.47 2.90
C ASN A 289 22.31 -3.38 1.80
N ALA A 290 22.63 -2.13 2.19
CA ALA A 290 23.03 -1.17 1.18
C ALA A 290 24.48 -1.48 0.78
N GLY A 291 24.66 -1.79 -0.50
CA GLY A 291 25.91 -2.31 -1.06
C GLY A 291 25.72 -3.67 -1.76
N GLU A 292 24.76 -4.50 -1.33
CA GLU A 292 24.63 -5.89 -1.77
C GLU A 292 23.43 -6.12 -2.69
N VAL A 293 23.81 -6.45 -3.92
CA VAL A 293 23.05 -7.32 -4.82
C VAL A 293 23.01 -8.77 -4.28
N ASP A 294 23.72 -9.07 -3.17
CA ASP A 294 23.96 -10.41 -2.63
C ASP A 294 23.59 -10.59 -1.13
N PHE A 295 22.46 -11.24 -0.86
CA PHE A 295 22.56 -12.65 -0.46
C PHE A 295 23.43 -13.09 0.75
N ASN A 296 23.48 -12.50 1.97
CA ASN A 296 24.35 -13.10 3.02
C ASN A 296 23.85 -14.50 3.47
N PRO A 297 24.53 -15.61 3.11
CA PRO A 297 24.01 -16.96 3.32
C PRO A 297 24.18 -17.44 4.78
N ASN A 298 24.95 -16.71 5.60
CA ASN A 298 25.32 -17.11 6.96
C ASN A 298 24.39 -16.56 8.04
N CYS A 299 23.34 -15.84 7.64
CA CYS A 299 22.34 -15.30 8.54
C CYS A 299 21.05 -16.12 8.44
N PRO A 300 20.45 -16.56 9.57
CA PRO A 300 19.16 -17.22 9.53
C PRO A 300 18.13 -16.25 8.94
N THR A 301 17.36 -16.73 7.97
CA THR A 301 16.25 -15.97 7.37
C THR A 301 14.91 -16.43 7.93
N ARG A 302 14.83 -17.70 8.35
CA ARG A 302 13.70 -18.35 9.03
C ARG A 302 14.10 -18.75 10.43
N LYS A 303 13.11 -19.12 11.26
CA LYS A 303 13.35 -19.60 12.63
C LYS A 303 14.27 -18.68 13.43
N LEU A 304 14.07 -17.36 13.25
CA LEU A 304 14.97 -16.35 13.81
C LEU A 304 15.02 -16.45 15.33
N LYS A 305 13.87 -16.71 15.95
CA LYS A 305 13.74 -16.78 17.41
C LYS A 305 14.62 -17.90 17.98
N SER A 306 14.46 -19.12 17.49
CA SER A 306 15.31 -20.24 17.94
C SER A 306 16.79 -20.03 17.62
N ALA A 307 17.12 -19.48 16.45
CA ALA A 307 18.51 -19.20 16.08
C ALA A 307 19.19 -18.18 17.03
N ILE A 308 18.46 -17.12 17.43
CA ILE A 308 18.99 -16.11 18.38
C ILE A 308 19.15 -16.71 19.77
N LYS A 309 18.15 -17.45 20.28
CA LYS A 309 18.23 -18.12 21.58
C LYS A 309 19.42 -19.08 21.63
N LYS A 310 19.64 -19.85 20.57
CA LYS A 310 20.81 -20.75 20.43
C LYS A 310 22.13 -20.00 20.49
N GLU A 311 22.25 -18.87 19.79
CA GLU A 311 23.47 -18.05 19.86
C GLU A 311 23.69 -17.46 21.27
N LEU A 312 22.64 -17.01 21.96
CA LEU A 312 22.73 -16.48 23.33
C LEU A 312 23.10 -17.53 24.39
N LYS A 313 22.71 -18.80 24.18
CA LYS A 313 23.10 -19.92 25.06
C LYS A 313 24.60 -20.25 24.98
N LYS A 314 25.33 -19.78 23.95
CA LYS A 314 26.78 -20.01 23.84
C LYS A 314 27.54 -19.13 24.82
N LYS A 315 28.40 -19.73 25.65
CA LYS A 315 29.24 -19.02 26.63
C LYS A 315 30.10 -17.88 26.05
N ARG A 316 30.42 -17.90 24.75
CA ARG A 316 31.20 -16.89 24.03
C ARG A 316 30.69 -16.69 22.60
N SER A 317 29.46 -16.21 22.42
CA SER A 317 29.02 -15.84 21.08
C SER A 317 29.75 -14.58 20.60
N ARG A 318 30.47 -14.68 19.48
CA ARG A 318 31.05 -13.52 18.78
C ARG A 318 30.05 -12.84 17.83
N ARG A 319 28.85 -13.42 17.67
CA ARG A 319 27.83 -12.98 16.70
C ARG A 319 26.84 -11.99 17.31
N ILE A 320 26.50 -12.17 18.59
CA ILE A 320 25.60 -11.27 19.31
C ILE A 320 26.44 -10.36 20.21
N LYS A 321 26.78 -9.19 19.68
CA LYS A 321 27.56 -8.16 20.38
C LYS A 321 26.66 -7.23 21.19
N PRO A 322 27.22 -6.53 22.20
CA PRO A 322 26.85 -5.22 22.71
C PRO A 322 25.93 -4.38 21.84
N ILE A 323 24.83 -3.76 22.29
CA ILE A 323 24.21 -2.70 21.46
C ILE A 323 25.18 -1.53 21.26
N THR A 324 25.95 -1.23 22.31
CA THR A 324 27.04 -0.26 22.33
C THR A 324 28.09 -0.48 21.24
N GLU A 325 28.29 -1.71 20.78
CA GLU A 325 29.31 -2.04 19.79
C GLU A 325 28.89 -1.73 18.34
N PHE A 326 27.59 -1.69 18.02
CA PHE A 326 27.13 -1.49 16.63
C PHE A 326 26.11 -0.37 16.46
N MET A 327 25.65 0.27 17.54
CA MET A 327 24.61 1.30 17.48
C MET A 327 24.97 2.49 16.57
N ASN A 328 26.26 2.73 16.33
CA ASN A 328 26.76 3.80 15.46
C ASN A 328 27.29 3.30 14.11
N HIS A 329 27.17 2.00 13.81
CA HIS A 329 27.53 1.47 12.50
C HIS A 329 26.67 2.13 11.42
N ASN A 330 27.30 2.51 10.31
CA ASN A 330 26.58 2.88 9.10
C ASN A 330 26.06 1.62 8.40
N ILE A 331 25.42 1.80 7.25
CA ILE A 331 24.78 0.71 6.52
C ILE A 331 25.77 -0.35 5.98
N MET A 332 27.01 0.05 5.67
CA MET A 332 28.09 -0.82 5.20
C MET A 332 28.72 -1.64 6.33
N ASP A 333 28.81 -1.04 7.52
CA ASP A 333 29.47 -1.66 8.68
C ASP A 333 28.54 -2.58 9.48
N LEU A 334 27.23 -2.34 9.39
CA LEU A 334 26.25 -3.16 10.07
C LEU A 334 26.31 -4.59 9.50
N THR A 335 26.45 -5.60 10.35
CA THR A 335 26.47 -7.01 9.92
C THR A 335 25.06 -7.60 9.85
N GLY A 336 24.92 -8.77 9.22
CA GLY A 336 23.62 -9.45 9.19
C GLY A 336 23.13 -9.91 10.58
N TRP A 337 24.04 -10.33 11.48
CA TRP A 337 23.69 -10.65 12.87
C TRP A 337 23.33 -9.41 13.69
N GLU A 338 23.95 -8.27 13.44
CA GLU A 338 23.57 -7.00 14.08
C GLU A 338 22.16 -6.55 13.64
N ARG A 339 21.78 -6.77 12.37
CA ARG A 339 20.39 -6.58 11.90
C ARG A 339 19.39 -7.53 12.55
N ILE A 340 19.73 -8.81 12.64
CA ILE A 340 18.89 -9.82 13.32
C ILE A 340 18.73 -9.48 14.80
N LYS A 341 19.80 -9.01 15.46
CA LYS A 341 19.69 -8.52 16.84
C LYS A 341 18.80 -7.27 16.91
N GLY A 342 18.96 -6.33 16.00
CA GLY A 342 18.09 -5.15 15.89
C GLY A 342 16.62 -5.55 15.79
N TRP A 343 16.30 -6.49 14.89
CA TRP A 343 14.96 -7.08 14.77
C TRP A 343 14.46 -7.65 16.11
N SER A 344 15.29 -8.42 16.81
CA SER A 344 14.93 -9.04 18.09
C SER A 344 14.74 -8.02 19.21
N LEU A 345 15.50 -6.92 19.19
CA LEU A 345 15.30 -5.80 20.11
C LEU A 345 13.94 -5.13 19.88
N VAL A 346 13.53 -4.95 18.62
CA VAL A 346 12.18 -4.45 18.29
C VAL A 346 11.10 -5.45 18.74
N ASP A 347 11.32 -6.76 18.57
CA ASP A 347 10.37 -7.77 19.02
C ASP A 347 10.18 -7.75 20.55
N TRP A 348 11.28 -7.64 21.31
CA TRP A 348 11.25 -7.46 22.75
C TRP A 348 10.59 -6.15 23.17
N MET A 349 10.88 -5.04 22.49
CA MET A 349 10.22 -3.76 22.75
C MET A 349 8.69 -3.90 22.68
N LEU A 350 8.18 -4.54 21.63
CA LEU A 350 6.75 -4.71 21.39
C LEU A 350 6.08 -5.73 22.31
N ASN A 351 6.76 -6.85 22.58
CA ASN A 351 6.16 -8.02 23.22
C ASN A 351 6.65 -8.30 24.65
N GLY A 352 7.86 -7.86 25.00
CA GLY A 352 8.48 -8.08 26.31
C GLY A 352 8.50 -6.88 27.24
N TYR A 353 8.70 -5.66 26.71
CA TYR A 353 8.77 -4.46 27.53
C TYR A 353 7.44 -3.70 27.58
N GLY A 354 6.92 -3.26 26.43
CA GLY A 354 5.64 -2.57 26.40
C GLY A 354 5.22 -2.13 25.00
N LYS A 355 3.95 -2.35 24.64
CA LYS A 355 3.42 -2.21 23.27
C LYS A 355 3.67 -0.86 22.58
N ASN A 356 3.90 0.20 23.34
CA ASN A 356 4.13 1.56 22.82
C ASN A 356 5.62 1.96 22.78
N SER A 357 6.54 1.11 23.25
CA SER A 357 7.96 1.43 23.43
C SER A 357 8.63 1.82 22.11
N VAL A 358 8.33 1.13 21.00
CA VAL A 358 8.86 1.47 19.67
C VAL A 358 8.44 2.87 19.24
N SER A 359 7.15 3.21 19.38
CA SER A 359 6.69 4.57 19.06
C SER A 359 7.31 5.62 19.96
N ARG A 360 7.42 5.35 21.28
CA ARG A 360 8.09 6.26 22.21
C ARG A 360 9.57 6.47 21.83
N LEU A 361 10.25 5.40 21.41
CA LEU A 361 11.64 5.46 20.96
C LEU A 361 11.81 6.24 19.67
N ILE A 362 10.92 6.08 18.69
CA ILE A 362 10.92 6.92 17.48
C ILE A 362 10.77 8.40 17.84
N LEU A 363 9.78 8.75 18.66
CA LEU A 363 9.54 10.14 19.06
C LEU A 363 10.71 10.72 19.87
N SER A 364 11.31 9.91 20.75
CA SER A 364 12.48 10.30 21.51
C SER A 364 13.71 10.49 20.62
N PHE A 365 13.94 9.60 19.63
CA PHE A 365 15.02 9.80 18.66
C PHE A 365 14.81 11.07 17.85
N LYS A 366 13.58 11.36 17.40
CA LYS A 366 13.25 12.61 16.69
C LYS A 366 13.67 13.86 17.48
N LYS A 367 13.53 13.82 18.81
CA LYS A 367 13.91 14.90 19.73
C LYS A 367 15.42 14.96 19.98
N ASN A 368 16.06 13.84 20.27
CA ASN A 368 17.40 13.81 20.87
C ASN A 368 18.54 13.43 19.90
N TYR A 369 18.24 12.74 18.80
CA TYR A 369 19.26 12.17 17.88
C TYR A 369 19.78 13.12 16.78
N PRO A 370 18.98 13.97 16.11
CA PRO A 370 19.41 14.67 14.90
C PRO A 370 20.69 15.50 15.05
N GLU A 371 20.86 16.16 16.19
CA GLU A 371 22.00 17.06 16.46
C GLU A 371 23.19 16.32 17.06
N THR A 372 22.93 15.39 17.98
CA THR A 372 24.00 14.76 18.79
C THR A 372 24.48 13.45 18.22
N LYS A 373 23.66 12.79 17.39
CA LYS A 373 23.77 11.37 17.02
C LYS A 373 23.89 10.44 18.25
N ASN A 374 23.57 10.94 19.44
CA ASN A 374 23.64 10.19 20.69
C ASN A 374 22.27 9.59 20.99
N GLN A 375 22.24 8.26 21.08
CA GLN A 375 21.01 7.51 21.29
C GLN A 375 20.70 7.31 22.77
N VAL A 376 21.71 7.44 23.64
CA VAL A 376 21.62 7.16 25.08
C VAL A 376 20.50 7.94 25.77
N PRO A 377 20.32 9.27 25.53
CA PRO A 377 19.21 10.01 26.12
C PRO A 377 17.84 9.42 25.75
N SER A 378 17.70 8.90 24.53
CA SER A 378 16.43 8.31 24.10
C SER A 378 16.15 6.96 24.73
N PHE A 379 17.17 6.13 24.88
CA PHE A 379 17.03 4.89 25.62
C PHE A 379 16.62 5.16 27.07
N ARG A 380 17.29 6.10 27.75
CA ARG A 380 16.91 6.48 29.13
C ARG A 380 15.49 7.02 29.24
N GLU A 381 15.05 7.85 28.29
CA GLU A 381 13.70 8.44 28.29
C GLU A 381 12.60 7.37 28.11
N VAL A 382 12.88 6.32 27.33
CA VAL A 382 11.88 5.31 26.97
C VAL A 382 11.85 4.14 27.94
N PHE A 383 13.02 3.73 28.42
CA PHE A 383 13.23 2.54 29.24
C PHE A 383 13.48 2.91 30.71
N ASP A 384 12.70 3.85 31.24
CA ASP A 384 12.67 4.23 32.67
C ASP A 384 14.05 4.49 33.31
N GLY A 385 14.95 5.14 32.56
CA GLY A 385 16.29 5.51 33.02
C GLY A 385 17.36 4.45 32.85
N MET A 386 17.01 3.25 32.34
CA MET A 386 17.96 2.15 32.16
C MET A 386 19.17 2.55 31.30
N HIS A 387 20.34 2.06 31.71
CA HIS A 387 21.56 2.07 30.94
C HIS A 387 21.50 1.03 29.80
N LEU A 388 22.32 1.22 28.77
CA LEU A 388 22.33 0.31 27.60
C LEU A 388 22.66 -1.14 27.96
N ASP A 389 23.49 -1.36 28.98
CA ASP A 389 23.84 -2.70 29.45
C ASP A 389 22.66 -3.36 30.17
N GLU A 390 21.88 -2.59 30.93
CA GLU A 390 20.65 -3.08 31.58
C GLU A 390 19.59 -3.44 30.54
N ILE A 391 19.44 -2.61 29.49
CA ILE A 391 18.53 -2.90 28.37
C ILE A 391 18.97 -4.18 27.64
N TYR A 392 20.28 -4.36 27.46
CA TYR A 392 20.82 -5.56 26.83
C TYR A 392 20.54 -6.82 27.66
N GLU A 393 20.73 -6.79 28.98
CA GLU A 393 20.43 -7.94 29.82
C GLU A 393 18.93 -8.21 29.91
N ALA A 394 18.09 -7.19 30.04
CA ALA A 394 16.63 -7.36 30.05
C ALA A 394 16.10 -7.99 28.75
N TRP A 395 16.63 -7.54 27.59
CA TRP A 395 16.34 -8.17 26.31
C TRP A 395 16.81 -9.62 26.27
N ARG A 396 18.04 -9.88 26.72
CA ARG A 396 18.66 -11.21 26.69
C ARG A 396 17.89 -12.21 27.56
N GLU A 397 17.53 -11.84 28.77
CA GLU A 397 16.74 -12.65 29.69
C GLU A 397 15.38 -13.00 29.06
N TRP A 398 14.66 -12.00 28.55
CA TRP A 398 13.39 -12.22 27.88
C TRP A 398 13.50 -13.16 26.67
N VAL A 399 14.55 -13.02 25.85
CA VAL A 399 14.77 -13.93 24.71
C VAL A 399 15.00 -15.36 25.18
N LEU A 400 15.85 -15.56 26.20
CA LEU A 400 16.16 -16.90 26.71
C LEU A 400 14.91 -17.58 27.31
N GLU A 401 14.02 -16.81 27.92
CA GLU A 401 12.76 -17.28 28.49
C GLU A 401 11.70 -17.56 27.40
N THR A 402 11.51 -16.65 26.44
CA THR A 402 10.31 -16.64 25.59
C THR A 402 10.48 -17.21 24.19
N TYR A 403 11.70 -17.19 23.62
CA TYR A 403 11.90 -17.75 22.29
C TYR A 403 11.91 -19.29 22.34
N PRO A 404 11.38 -19.98 21.31
CA PRO A 404 11.43 -21.44 21.24
C PRO A 404 12.86 -21.97 21.12
N ASP A 405 13.08 -23.20 21.54
CA ASP A 405 14.29 -23.94 21.21
C ASP A 405 14.21 -24.50 19.76
N GLU A 406 15.33 -24.89 19.15
CA GLU A 406 15.38 -25.28 17.72
C GLU A 406 14.43 -26.43 17.34
N GLU A 407 14.09 -27.29 18.30
CA GLU A 407 13.22 -28.44 18.10
C GLU A 407 11.73 -28.06 18.10
N ASP A 408 11.38 -26.88 18.62
CA ASP A 408 10.00 -26.44 18.85
C ASP A 408 9.49 -25.42 17.82
N ASP A 409 10.36 -24.93 16.93
CA ASP A 409 10.11 -23.81 15.98
C ASP A 409 9.74 -24.29 14.55
#